data_AF-A0A653L3D6-F1
#
_entry.id   AF-A0A653L3D6-F1
#
_cell.length_a   1.000
_cell.length_b   1.000
_cell.length_c   1.000
_cell.angle_alpha   90.00
_cell.angle_beta   90.00
_cell.angle_gamma   90.00
#
_symmetry.space_group_name_H-M   'P 1'
#
loop_
_entity.id
_entity.type
_entity.pdbx_description
1 polymer ?
#
loop_
_entity_poly.entity_id
_entity_poly.type
_entity_poly.pdbx_seq_one_letter_code
_entity_poly.pdbx_strand_id
1 'polypeptide(L)'
;MADTDQERTEQPTGKRLQQAREKGQIARSKELGTASVLLSAVFGLLMLKGSLATAMIKVVTMGFTLDREQSFDPNAMIAMVPALLGELVLPLGLLFALVAIAAFIGNTLMGGMNFSTEAMMPKMSKLSPLSGIKRMFGVQSLIELVKSIAKVVFITLFAWWMLSSQFNHLLNLSMEGFPGGIIDALELFLWMLIILCCALLPIVAIDVPFQQWNHMRQLKMTKQEVKDEFKDSEGKPEVKGKIRQLQMQMAMRRMMGDVPKADVVITNPTHYSVALKYDAGKPGAAPKVVAKGTDEIAMKIREIAREYEIPIMPSPALTRAIYHSTELGHEIPEGLFAAVAQVLAYVFQLKKFRRGQGRRPQPLAKDLPIPTEYRK
;
A
#
# COMPACT_ATOMS: atom_id res chain seq x y z
N MET A 1 3.88 34.90 -0.60
CA MET A 1 2.82 35.10 -1.61
C MET A 1 3.47 34.96 -2.98
N ALA A 2 2.78 34.30 -3.92
CA ALA A 2 3.27 33.80 -5.21
C ALA A 2 3.93 32.41 -5.21
N ASP A 3 3.28 31.41 -4.62
CA ASP A 3 3.35 30.07 -5.24
C ASP A 3 2.23 30.02 -6.27
N THR A 4 2.65 30.08 -7.52
CA THR A 4 1.86 29.96 -8.75
C THR A 4 0.69 28.98 -8.57
N ASP A 5 -0.53 29.43 -8.86
CA ASP A 5 -1.70 28.59 -9.16
C ASP A 5 -1.37 27.72 -10.38
N GLN A 6 -0.48 26.75 -10.22
CA GLN A 6 -0.25 25.72 -11.23
C GLN A 6 -1.54 24.91 -11.29
N GLU A 7 -2.18 24.96 -12.45
CA GLU A 7 -3.33 24.13 -12.71
C GLU A 7 -2.97 22.66 -12.45
N ARG A 8 -3.80 22.01 -11.63
CA ARG A 8 -3.67 20.59 -11.33
C ARG A 8 -4.10 19.79 -12.55
N THR A 9 -3.15 19.54 -13.45
CA THR A 9 -3.39 18.82 -14.71
C THR A 9 -3.03 17.34 -14.61
N GLU A 10 -2.09 16.97 -13.74
CA GLU A 10 -1.54 15.62 -13.67
C GLU A 10 -2.47 14.66 -12.92
N GLN A 11 -2.44 13.39 -13.32
CA GLN A 11 -3.17 12.34 -12.63
C GLN A 11 -2.56 12.06 -11.25
N PRO A 12 -3.37 11.71 -10.25
CA PRO A 12 -2.85 11.34 -8.94
C PRO A 12 -1.95 10.10 -9.03
N THR A 13 -0.85 10.11 -8.31
CA THR A 13 0.01 8.94 -8.12
C THR A 13 -0.69 7.89 -7.25
N GLY A 14 -0.16 6.65 -7.24
CA GLY A 14 -0.67 5.59 -6.35
C GLY A 14 -0.59 5.95 -4.87
N LYS A 15 0.48 6.65 -4.46
CA LYS A 15 0.66 7.12 -3.08
C LYS A 15 -0.36 8.20 -2.71
N ARG A 16 -0.69 9.11 -3.62
CA ARG A 16 -1.77 10.09 -3.42
C ARG A 16 -3.14 9.42 -3.24
N LEU A 17 -3.45 8.40 -4.04
CA LEU A 17 -4.68 7.60 -3.91
C LEU A 17 -4.74 6.87 -2.57
N GLN A 18 -3.63 6.30 -2.13
CA GLN A 18 -3.54 5.62 -0.84
C GLN A 18 -3.72 6.59 0.33
N GLN A 19 -3.07 7.76 0.31
CA GLN A 19 -3.27 8.79 1.32
C GLN A 19 -4.71 9.32 1.37
N ALA A 20 -5.36 9.47 0.20
CA ALA A 20 -6.77 9.84 0.14
C ALA A 20 -7.64 8.79 0.83
N ARG A 21 -7.38 7.50 0.59
CA ARG A 21 -8.03 6.39 1.30
C ARG A 21 -7.73 6.42 2.80
N GLU A 22 -6.47 6.56 3.22
CA GLU A 22 -6.11 6.64 4.66
C GLU A 22 -6.83 7.78 5.39
N LYS A 23 -7.10 8.89 4.71
CA LYS A 23 -7.89 10.03 5.22
C LYS A 23 -9.41 9.83 5.16
N GLY A 24 -9.87 8.71 4.61
CA GLY A 24 -11.29 8.37 4.43
C GLY A 24 -11.96 9.05 3.23
N GLN A 25 -11.18 9.65 2.33
CA GLN A 25 -11.69 10.28 1.11
C GLN A 25 -11.81 9.23 0.00
N ILE A 26 -13.02 8.70 -0.18
CA ILE A 26 -13.36 7.76 -1.26
C ILE A 26 -14.53 8.31 -2.09
N ALA A 27 -14.58 7.94 -3.37
CA ALA A 27 -15.71 8.27 -4.22
C ALA A 27 -16.99 7.62 -3.68
N ARG A 28 -18.08 8.39 -3.57
CA ARG A 28 -19.40 7.90 -3.17
C ARG A 28 -20.49 8.55 -4.02
N SER A 29 -21.46 7.75 -4.44
CA SER A 29 -22.68 8.21 -5.10
C SER A 29 -23.84 8.03 -4.14
N LYS A 30 -24.52 9.13 -3.81
CA LYS A 30 -25.74 9.09 -2.99
C LYS A 30 -26.87 8.39 -3.74
N GLU A 31 -26.96 8.63 -5.05
CA GLU A 31 -27.99 8.07 -5.92
C GLU A 31 -27.90 6.55 -6.00
N LEU A 32 -26.68 6.01 -6.13
CA LEU A 32 -26.47 4.57 -6.12
C LEU A 32 -26.96 3.93 -4.82
N GLY A 33 -26.61 4.52 -3.67
CA GLY A 33 -27.09 4.04 -2.37
C GLY A 33 -28.62 4.07 -2.25
N THR A 34 -29.26 5.19 -2.64
CA THR A 34 -30.72 5.31 -2.61
C THR A 34 -31.40 4.33 -3.56
N ALA A 35 -30.90 4.17 -4.80
CA ALA A 35 -31.46 3.25 -5.76
C ALA A 35 -31.29 1.79 -5.32
N SER A 36 -30.15 1.40 -4.76
CA SER A 36 -29.94 0.04 -4.24
C SER A 36 -30.94 -0.31 -3.14
N VAL A 37 -31.18 0.62 -2.21
CA VAL A 37 -32.17 0.44 -1.12
C VAL A 37 -33.58 0.30 -1.69
N LEU A 38 -34.01 1.24 -2.53
CA LEU A 38 -35.36 1.25 -3.08
C LEU A 38 -35.61 0.05 -3.98
N LEU A 39 -34.72 -0.24 -4.93
CA LEU A 39 -34.88 -1.40 -5.81
C LEU A 39 -34.90 -2.69 -4.98
N SER A 40 -34.01 -2.86 -4.01
CA SER A 40 -34.01 -4.05 -3.17
C SER A 40 -35.27 -4.18 -2.31
N ALA A 41 -35.81 -3.09 -1.78
CA ALA A 41 -37.06 -3.12 -1.03
C ALA A 41 -38.21 -3.61 -1.91
N VAL A 42 -38.24 -3.15 -3.15
CA VAL A 42 -39.36 -3.41 -4.07
C VAL A 42 -39.27 -4.80 -4.70
N PHE A 43 -38.07 -5.23 -5.09
CA PHE A 43 -37.84 -6.63 -5.48
C PHE A 43 -38.02 -7.58 -4.29
N GLY A 44 -37.64 -7.17 -3.08
CA GLY A 44 -37.91 -7.93 -1.85
C GLY A 44 -39.41 -8.08 -1.61
N LEU A 45 -40.19 -7.00 -1.75
CA LEU A 45 -41.64 -7.04 -1.68
C LEU A 45 -42.24 -7.95 -2.74
N LEU A 46 -41.75 -7.91 -3.99
CA LEU A 46 -42.18 -8.85 -5.04
C LEU A 46 -41.97 -10.31 -4.66
N MET A 47 -40.78 -10.64 -4.15
CA MET A 47 -40.44 -12.01 -3.77
C MET A 47 -41.24 -12.49 -2.55
N LEU A 48 -41.54 -11.58 -1.62
CA LEU A 48 -42.16 -11.90 -0.34
C LEU A 48 -43.67 -11.60 -0.29
N LYS A 49 -44.28 -11.04 -1.35
CA LYS A 49 -45.68 -10.56 -1.34
C LYS A 49 -46.67 -11.60 -0.85
N GLY A 50 -46.52 -12.87 -1.27
CA GLY A 50 -47.40 -13.96 -0.85
C GLY A 50 -47.24 -14.35 0.61
N SER A 51 -45.99 -14.41 1.10
CA SER A 51 -45.70 -14.71 2.51
C SER A 51 -46.18 -13.58 3.41
N LEU A 52 -45.95 -12.33 3.03
CA LEU A 52 -46.40 -11.15 3.75
C LEU A 52 -47.94 -11.07 3.78
N ALA A 53 -48.62 -11.32 2.66
CA ALA A 53 -50.07 -11.35 2.60
C ALA A 53 -50.65 -12.46 3.50
N THR A 54 -50.06 -13.66 3.46
CA THR A 54 -50.50 -14.79 4.31
C THR A 54 -50.30 -14.48 5.79
N ALA A 55 -49.14 -13.91 6.16
CA ALA A 55 -48.86 -13.51 7.53
C ALA A 55 -49.82 -12.42 8.01
N MET A 56 -50.11 -11.42 7.18
CA MET A 56 -51.09 -10.37 7.50
C MET A 56 -52.50 -10.93 7.68
N ILE A 57 -52.93 -11.83 6.80
CA ILE A 57 -54.22 -12.52 6.96
C ILE A 57 -54.24 -13.25 8.30
N LYS A 58 -53.23 -14.07 8.61
CA LYS A 58 -53.17 -14.80 9.89
C LYS A 58 -53.21 -13.87 11.10
N VAL A 59 -52.45 -12.77 11.09
CA VAL A 59 -52.44 -11.78 12.19
C VAL A 59 -53.84 -11.20 12.40
N VAL A 60 -54.52 -10.84 11.31
CA VAL A 60 -55.90 -10.33 11.36
C VAL A 60 -56.85 -11.42 11.86
N THR A 61 -56.83 -12.62 11.28
CA THR A 61 -57.74 -13.70 11.67
C THR A 61 -57.53 -14.06 13.13
N MET A 62 -56.29 -14.32 13.55
CA MET A 62 -55.94 -14.60 14.94
C MET A 62 -56.35 -13.45 15.85
N GLY A 63 -56.03 -12.21 15.51
CA GLY A 63 -56.34 -11.04 16.34
C GLY A 63 -57.84 -10.75 16.50
N PHE A 64 -58.68 -11.20 15.56
CA PHE A 64 -60.14 -11.03 15.59
C PHE A 64 -60.91 -12.31 15.97
N THR A 65 -60.24 -13.47 16.07
CA THR A 65 -60.83 -14.69 16.61
C THR A 65 -60.42 -14.86 18.07
N LEU A 66 -61.37 -14.63 18.97
CA LEU A 66 -61.20 -14.88 20.39
C LEU A 66 -61.92 -16.16 20.78
N ASP A 67 -61.19 -17.11 21.35
CA ASP A 67 -61.82 -18.28 21.94
C ASP A 67 -62.55 -17.89 23.23
N ARG A 68 -63.57 -18.68 23.58
CA ARG A 68 -64.38 -18.43 24.78
C ARG A 68 -63.51 -18.37 26.03
N GLU A 69 -62.53 -19.27 26.18
CA GLU A 69 -61.61 -19.28 27.32
C GLU A 69 -60.76 -18.01 27.39
N GLN A 70 -60.27 -17.52 26.25
CA GLN A 70 -59.48 -16.28 26.15
C GLN A 70 -60.31 -15.04 26.48
N SER A 71 -61.63 -15.08 26.23
CA SER A 71 -62.53 -13.96 26.52
C SER A 71 -62.75 -13.73 28.02
N PHE A 72 -62.49 -14.74 28.86
CA PHE A 72 -62.62 -14.66 30.32
C PHE A 72 -61.27 -14.46 31.05
N ASP A 73 -60.14 -14.47 30.33
CA ASP A 73 -58.81 -14.21 30.90
C ASP A 73 -58.35 -12.76 30.59
N PRO A 74 -58.21 -11.89 31.61
CA PRO A 74 -57.73 -10.52 31.43
C PRO A 74 -56.33 -10.40 30.79
N ASN A 75 -55.51 -11.46 30.84
CA ASN A 75 -54.15 -11.46 30.30
C ASN A 75 -54.05 -12.06 28.89
N ALA A 76 -55.11 -12.70 28.38
CA ALA A 76 -55.08 -13.43 27.11
C ALA A 76 -54.64 -12.55 25.93
N MET A 77 -55.09 -11.29 25.90
CA MET A 77 -54.70 -10.36 24.83
C MET A 77 -53.20 -10.04 24.85
N ILE A 78 -52.60 -9.88 26.04
CA ILE A 78 -51.16 -9.61 26.18
C ILE A 78 -50.35 -10.85 25.81
N ALA A 79 -50.82 -12.04 26.22
CA ALA A 79 -50.18 -13.31 25.90
C ALA A 79 -50.21 -13.64 24.39
N MET A 80 -51.14 -13.05 23.64
CA MET A 80 -51.29 -13.25 22.20
C MET A 80 -50.32 -12.39 21.35
N VAL A 81 -49.83 -11.26 21.89
CA VAL A 81 -48.95 -10.32 21.17
C VAL A 81 -47.69 -11.01 20.59
N PRO A 82 -46.95 -11.86 21.33
CA PRO A 82 -45.78 -12.54 20.77
C PRO A 82 -46.12 -13.47 19.60
N ALA A 83 -47.28 -14.13 19.63
CA ALA A 83 -47.71 -15.00 18.54
C ALA A 83 -48.05 -14.20 17.29
N LEU A 84 -48.75 -13.07 17.44
CA LEU A 84 -49.07 -12.15 16.33
C LEU A 84 -47.80 -11.53 15.73
N LEU A 85 -46.87 -11.07 16.57
CA LEU A 85 -45.59 -10.54 16.11
C LEU A 85 -44.76 -11.63 15.42
N GLY A 86 -44.77 -12.86 15.96
CA GLY A 86 -44.04 -14.01 15.44
C GLY A 86 -44.34 -14.33 13.97
N GLU A 87 -45.60 -14.19 13.54
CA GLU A 87 -46.00 -14.39 12.15
C GLU A 87 -45.38 -13.35 11.19
N LEU A 88 -45.06 -12.15 11.67
CA LEU A 88 -44.44 -11.09 10.88
C LEU A 88 -42.91 -11.10 10.91
N VAL A 89 -42.29 -11.73 11.94
CA VAL A 89 -40.83 -11.74 12.12
C VAL A 89 -40.11 -12.28 10.91
N LEU A 90 -40.54 -13.43 10.37
CA LEU A 90 -39.85 -14.06 9.24
C LEU A 90 -39.96 -13.23 7.94
N PRO A 91 -41.16 -12.86 7.44
CA PRO A 91 -41.27 -12.13 6.19
C PRO A 91 -40.67 -10.71 6.28
N LEU A 92 -40.89 -9.98 7.38
CA LEU A 92 -40.27 -8.66 7.55
C LEU A 92 -38.78 -8.75 7.81
N GLY A 93 -38.33 -9.75 8.56
CA GLY A 93 -36.92 -10.01 8.83
C GLY A 93 -36.14 -10.28 7.54
N LEU A 94 -36.66 -11.11 6.64
CA LEU A 94 -36.07 -11.33 5.32
C LEU A 94 -36.06 -10.06 4.47
N LEU A 95 -37.16 -9.30 4.46
CA LEU A 95 -37.24 -8.04 3.72
C LEU A 95 -36.19 -7.04 4.20
N PHE A 96 -36.10 -6.82 5.52
CA PHE A 96 -35.11 -5.91 6.11
C PHE A 96 -33.69 -6.41 5.92
N ALA A 97 -33.45 -7.72 5.99
CA ALA A 97 -32.14 -8.30 5.71
C ALA A 97 -31.70 -8.03 4.26
N LEU A 98 -32.59 -8.24 3.28
CA LEU A 98 -32.33 -7.93 1.87
C LEU A 98 -32.01 -6.45 1.69
N VAL A 99 -32.84 -5.56 2.24
CA VAL A 99 -32.63 -4.11 2.16
C VAL A 99 -31.34 -3.68 2.84
N ALA A 100 -30.99 -4.26 4.00
CA ALA A 100 -29.75 -3.95 4.71
C ALA A 100 -28.52 -4.39 3.92
N ILE A 101 -28.55 -5.58 3.33
CA ILE A 101 -27.49 -6.08 2.44
C ILE A 101 -27.34 -5.17 1.23
N ALA A 102 -28.44 -4.80 0.58
CA ALA A 102 -28.42 -3.90 -0.57
C ALA A 102 -27.95 -2.49 -0.21
N ALA A 103 -28.33 -1.96 0.96
CA ALA A 103 -27.84 -0.70 1.48
C ALA A 103 -26.32 -0.73 1.68
N PHE A 104 -25.81 -1.82 2.26
CA PHE A 104 -24.38 -2.02 2.45
C PHE A 104 -23.63 -2.11 1.12
N ILE A 105 -24.10 -2.96 0.20
CA ILE A 105 -23.49 -3.13 -1.13
C ILE A 105 -23.57 -1.83 -1.93
N GLY A 106 -24.73 -1.20 -2.03
CA GLY A 106 -24.93 0.03 -2.80
C GLY A 106 -24.02 1.18 -2.36
N ASN A 107 -23.79 1.34 -1.05
CA ASN A 107 -22.89 2.36 -0.53
C ASN A 107 -21.39 2.01 -0.65
N THR A 108 -21.04 0.73 -0.77
CA THR A 108 -19.64 0.26 -0.84
C THR A 108 -19.18 -0.06 -2.26
N LEU A 109 -20.10 -0.30 -3.20
CA LEU A 109 -19.81 -0.73 -4.57
C LEU A 109 -18.89 0.23 -5.34
N MET A 110 -19.05 1.54 -5.13
CA MET A 110 -18.30 2.56 -5.88
C MET A 110 -16.91 2.86 -5.28
N GLY A 111 -16.85 3.06 -3.96
CA GLY A 111 -15.64 3.51 -3.27
C GLY A 111 -14.83 2.39 -2.61
N GLY A 112 -15.39 1.19 -2.56
CA GLY A 112 -14.89 0.06 -1.79
C GLY A 112 -15.10 0.21 -0.28
N MET A 113 -14.64 -0.80 0.46
CA MET A 113 -14.56 -0.75 1.91
C MET A 113 -13.21 -0.16 2.31
N ASN A 114 -13.23 0.90 3.11
CA ASN A 114 -12.03 1.55 3.58
C ASN A 114 -12.16 1.93 5.04
N PHE A 115 -11.27 1.39 5.87
CA PHE A 115 -11.24 1.62 7.31
C PHE A 115 -10.21 2.72 7.61
N SER A 116 -10.69 3.91 7.97
CA SER A 116 -9.85 5.07 8.28
C SER A 116 -10.06 5.50 9.73
N THR A 117 -9.06 5.25 10.57
CA THR A 117 -9.02 5.74 11.95
C THR A 117 -9.03 7.27 12.00
N GLU A 118 -8.33 7.91 11.05
CA GLU A 118 -8.26 9.37 10.95
C GLU A 118 -9.62 10.02 10.61
N ALA A 119 -10.46 9.33 9.83
CA ALA A 119 -11.80 9.80 9.51
C ALA A 119 -12.76 9.72 10.71
N MET A 120 -12.54 8.77 11.62
CA MET A 120 -13.32 8.56 12.85
C MET A 120 -12.95 9.54 13.96
N MET A 121 -11.75 10.15 13.92
CA MET A 121 -11.33 11.12 14.92
C MET A 121 -12.16 12.43 14.85
N PRO A 122 -12.49 13.04 16.01
CA PRO A 122 -13.16 14.33 16.05
C PRO A 122 -12.23 15.41 15.50
N LYS A 123 -12.62 16.06 14.39
CA LYS A 123 -11.89 17.17 13.79
C LYS A 123 -12.67 18.46 14.02
N MET A 124 -12.16 19.38 14.84
CA MET A 124 -12.79 20.68 15.12
C MET A 124 -13.04 21.51 13.85
N SER A 125 -12.24 21.30 12.80
CA SER A 125 -12.43 21.92 11.49
C SER A 125 -13.75 21.53 10.79
N LYS A 126 -14.34 20.37 11.13
CA LYS A 126 -15.66 19.94 10.63
C LYS A 126 -16.83 20.67 11.31
N LEU A 127 -16.59 21.28 12.48
CA LEU A 127 -17.61 22.02 13.26
C LEU A 127 -17.65 23.52 12.96
N SER A 128 -16.69 24.04 12.19
CA SER A 128 -16.66 25.48 11.88
C SER A 128 -17.83 25.88 10.96
N PRO A 129 -18.64 26.89 11.33
CA PRO A 129 -19.77 27.34 10.51
C PRO A 129 -19.32 28.00 9.20
N LEU A 130 -18.17 28.69 9.20
CA LEU A 130 -17.64 29.39 8.02
C LEU A 130 -17.27 28.41 6.89
N SER A 131 -16.61 27.31 7.23
CA SER A 131 -16.28 26.23 6.27
C SER A 131 -17.54 25.51 5.78
N GLY A 132 -18.56 25.39 6.63
CA GLY A 132 -19.89 24.90 6.26
C GLY A 132 -20.56 25.76 5.18
N ILE A 133 -20.63 27.08 5.39
CA ILE A 133 -21.22 28.03 4.43
C ILE A 133 -20.48 28.00 3.09
N LYS A 134 -19.14 28.03 3.11
CA LYS A 134 -18.35 27.94 1.87
C LYS A 134 -18.62 26.64 1.10
N ARG A 135 -18.86 25.53 1.83
CA ARG A 135 -19.22 24.24 1.21
C ARG A 135 -20.65 24.24 0.67
N MET A 136 -21.58 24.98 1.27
CA MET A 136 -22.98 25.07 0.83
C MET A 136 -23.19 25.98 -0.39
N PHE A 137 -22.37 27.03 -0.53
CA PHE A 137 -22.46 28.00 -1.65
C PHE A 137 -21.34 27.82 -2.70
N GLY A 138 -20.71 26.64 -2.75
CA GLY A 138 -19.68 26.33 -3.74
C GLY A 138 -20.26 25.90 -5.09
N VAL A 139 -19.42 25.91 -6.14
CA VAL A 139 -19.75 25.41 -7.48
C VAL A 139 -20.28 23.97 -7.44
N GLN A 140 -19.76 23.14 -6.52
CA GLN A 140 -20.23 21.77 -6.32
C GLN A 140 -21.69 21.71 -5.87
N SER A 141 -22.12 22.60 -4.97
CA SER A 141 -23.50 22.67 -4.50
C SER A 141 -24.47 23.12 -5.58
N LEU A 142 -24.05 24.05 -6.45
CA LEU A 142 -24.85 24.46 -7.60
C LEU A 142 -25.06 23.27 -8.56
N ILE A 143 -24.02 22.48 -8.82
CA ILE A 143 -24.14 21.27 -9.65
C ILE A 143 -25.06 20.24 -8.99
N GLU A 144 -24.95 20.01 -7.67
CA GLU A 144 -25.85 19.12 -6.93
C GLU A 144 -27.32 19.61 -6.95
N LEU A 145 -27.54 20.93 -6.89
CA LEU A 145 -28.87 21.52 -6.99
C LEU A 145 -29.49 21.27 -8.36
N VAL A 146 -28.75 21.55 -9.45
CA VAL A 146 -29.22 21.31 -10.83
C VAL A 146 -29.55 19.83 -11.03
N LYS A 147 -28.69 18.91 -10.57
CA LYS A 147 -28.98 17.47 -10.63
C LYS A 147 -30.23 17.09 -9.84
N SER A 148 -30.42 17.67 -8.66
CA SER A 148 -31.61 17.41 -7.83
C SER A 148 -32.89 17.88 -8.51
N ILE A 149 -32.90 19.08 -9.09
CA ILE A 149 -34.05 19.60 -9.84
C ILE A 149 -34.33 18.74 -11.07
N ALA A 150 -33.30 18.43 -11.87
CA ALA A 150 -33.45 17.59 -13.06
C ALA A 150 -34.02 16.21 -12.70
N LYS A 151 -33.57 15.63 -11.59
CA LYS A 151 -34.10 14.36 -11.08
C LYS A 151 -35.57 14.44 -10.70
N VAL A 152 -35.96 15.46 -9.93
CA VAL A 152 -37.37 15.65 -9.53
C VAL A 152 -38.24 15.80 -10.76
N VAL A 153 -37.87 16.67 -11.70
CA VAL A 153 -38.59 16.86 -12.96
C VAL A 153 -38.71 15.54 -13.73
N PHE A 154 -37.62 14.80 -13.86
CA PHE A 154 -37.62 13.50 -14.54
C PHE A 154 -38.58 12.51 -13.87
N ILE A 155 -38.49 12.32 -12.55
CA ILE A 155 -39.34 11.39 -11.80
C ILE A 155 -40.81 11.83 -11.88
N THR A 156 -41.11 13.11 -11.76
CA THR A 156 -42.47 13.64 -11.86
C THR A 156 -43.07 13.42 -13.25
N LEU A 157 -42.32 13.72 -14.33
CA LEU A 157 -42.77 13.47 -15.70
C LEU A 157 -42.97 11.98 -15.97
N PHE A 158 -42.07 11.14 -15.47
CA PHE A 158 -42.17 9.69 -15.62
C PHE A 158 -43.36 9.12 -14.85
N ALA A 159 -43.58 9.56 -13.61
CA ALA A 159 -44.74 9.18 -12.81
C ALA A 159 -46.06 9.64 -13.46
N TRP A 160 -46.09 10.87 -13.99
CA TRP A 160 -47.24 11.39 -14.73
C TRP A 160 -47.55 10.53 -15.96
N TRP A 161 -46.53 10.25 -16.78
CA TRP A 161 -46.67 9.38 -17.95
C TRP A 161 -47.20 8.00 -17.56
N MET A 162 -46.62 7.38 -16.53
CA MET A 162 -47.03 6.06 -16.02
C MET A 162 -48.47 6.05 -15.47
N LEU A 163 -48.87 7.08 -14.72
CA LEU A 163 -50.25 7.20 -14.23
C LEU A 163 -51.23 7.41 -15.38
N SER A 164 -50.87 8.24 -16.36
CA SER A 164 -51.70 8.50 -17.53
C SER A 164 -51.90 7.26 -18.41
N SER A 165 -50.88 6.40 -18.54
CA SER A 165 -50.98 5.16 -19.31
C SER A 165 -51.85 4.11 -18.61
N GLN A 166 -51.87 4.09 -17.28
CA GLN A 166 -52.69 3.17 -16.47
C GLN A 166 -54.03 3.75 -16.03
N PHE A 167 -54.39 4.95 -16.48
CA PHE A 167 -55.59 5.65 -16.03
C PHE A 167 -56.89 4.85 -16.24
N ASN A 168 -57.06 4.23 -17.42
CA ASN A 168 -58.24 3.41 -17.70
C ASN A 168 -58.29 2.15 -16.84
N HIS A 169 -57.15 1.52 -16.57
CA HIS A 169 -57.09 0.33 -15.71
C HIS A 169 -57.43 0.70 -14.25
N LEU A 170 -56.93 1.85 -13.76
CA LEU A 170 -57.29 2.38 -12.44
C LEU A 170 -58.80 2.64 -12.30
N LEU A 171 -59.46 3.17 -13.34
CA LEU A 171 -60.92 3.37 -13.33
C LEU A 171 -61.69 2.05 -13.36
N ASN A 172 -61.17 1.02 -14.03
CA ASN A 172 -61.83 -0.28 -14.13
C ASN A 172 -61.73 -1.09 -12.82
N LEU A 173 -60.75 -0.83 -11.96
CA LEU A 173 -60.62 -1.51 -10.66
C LEU A 173 -61.87 -1.37 -9.78
N SER A 174 -62.61 -0.25 -9.87
CA SER A 174 -63.85 -0.07 -9.09
C SER A 174 -65.01 -0.93 -9.59
N MET A 175 -64.91 -1.48 -10.80
CA MET A 175 -65.93 -2.32 -11.42
C MET A 175 -65.63 -3.82 -11.24
N GLU A 176 -64.45 -4.17 -10.74
CA GLU A 176 -64.06 -5.54 -10.46
C GLU A 176 -64.64 -6.01 -9.11
N GLY A 177 -65.16 -7.24 -9.09
CA GLY A 177 -65.72 -7.85 -7.89
C GLY A 177 -64.65 -8.33 -6.89
N PHE A 178 -65.07 -8.58 -5.65
CA PHE A 178 -64.22 -9.18 -4.61
C PHE A 178 -64.04 -10.70 -4.84
N PRO A 179 -62.83 -11.26 -4.64
CA PRO A 179 -61.57 -10.62 -4.20
C PRO A 179 -60.67 -10.10 -5.32
N GLY A 180 -61.02 -10.35 -6.59
CA GLY A 180 -60.18 -10.05 -7.77
C GLY A 180 -59.70 -8.61 -7.82
N GLY A 181 -60.61 -7.64 -7.65
CA GLY A 181 -60.25 -6.22 -7.74
C GLY A 181 -59.23 -5.74 -6.69
N ILE A 182 -59.17 -6.38 -5.51
CA ILE A 182 -58.15 -6.07 -4.50
C ILE A 182 -56.79 -6.65 -4.90
N ILE A 183 -56.78 -7.87 -5.43
CA ILE A 183 -55.56 -8.51 -5.91
C ILE A 183 -54.99 -7.70 -7.08
N ASP A 184 -55.82 -7.39 -8.07
CA ASP A 184 -55.42 -6.65 -9.27
C ASP A 184 -54.95 -5.23 -8.90
N ALA A 185 -55.60 -4.55 -7.95
CA ALA A 185 -55.14 -3.26 -7.44
C ALA A 185 -53.76 -3.33 -6.77
N LEU A 186 -53.51 -4.37 -5.94
CA LEU A 186 -52.21 -4.56 -5.28
C LEU A 186 -51.11 -4.94 -6.28
N GLU A 187 -51.43 -5.73 -7.30
CA GLU A 187 -50.49 -6.07 -8.37
C GLU A 187 -50.15 -4.85 -9.23
N LEU A 188 -51.16 -4.09 -9.64
CA LEU A 188 -50.96 -2.83 -10.36
C LEU A 188 -50.09 -1.86 -9.56
N PHE A 189 -50.42 -1.66 -8.27
CA PHE A 189 -49.65 -0.80 -7.38
C PHE A 189 -48.18 -1.25 -7.30
N LEU A 190 -47.93 -2.55 -7.08
CA LEU A 190 -46.58 -3.08 -6.97
C LEU A 190 -45.81 -2.91 -8.29
N TRP A 191 -46.44 -3.18 -9.44
CA TRP A 191 -45.86 -2.96 -10.77
C TRP A 191 -45.51 -1.50 -11.04
N MET A 192 -46.41 -0.57 -10.72
CA MET A 192 -46.15 0.86 -10.85
C MET A 192 -44.99 1.29 -9.96
N LEU A 193 -44.91 0.75 -8.74
CA LEU A 193 -43.84 1.04 -7.81
C LEU A 193 -42.49 0.52 -8.32
N ILE A 194 -42.43 -0.70 -8.87
CA ILE A 194 -41.23 -1.26 -9.53
C ILE A 194 -40.78 -0.37 -10.69
N ILE A 195 -41.68 -0.05 -11.60
CA ILE A 195 -41.36 0.72 -12.80
C ILE A 195 -40.84 2.11 -12.40
N LEU A 196 -41.47 2.74 -11.41
CA LEU A 196 -41.01 4.03 -10.87
C LEU A 196 -39.64 3.93 -10.19
N CYS A 197 -39.36 2.89 -9.42
CA CYS A 197 -38.03 2.67 -8.84
C CYS A 197 -36.97 2.38 -9.91
N CYS A 198 -37.32 1.66 -10.97
CA CYS A 198 -36.43 1.43 -12.12
C CYS A 198 -36.09 2.72 -12.87
N ALA A 199 -36.93 3.75 -12.79
CA ALA A 199 -36.61 5.08 -13.33
C ALA A 199 -35.38 5.73 -12.65
N LEU A 200 -34.95 5.23 -11.47
CA LEU A 200 -33.70 5.66 -10.84
C LEU A 200 -32.46 5.13 -11.55
N LEU A 201 -32.56 4.06 -12.34
CA LEU A 201 -31.39 3.46 -13.02
C LEU A 201 -30.71 4.43 -14.00
N PRO A 202 -31.42 5.15 -14.90
CA PRO A 202 -30.82 6.21 -15.71
C PRO A 202 -30.12 7.29 -14.89
N ILE A 203 -30.70 7.70 -13.76
CA ILE A 203 -30.11 8.73 -12.88
C ILE A 203 -28.78 8.24 -12.29
N VAL A 204 -28.75 7.00 -11.81
CA VAL A 204 -27.54 6.38 -11.26
C VAL A 204 -26.48 6.18 -12.35
N ALA A 205 -26.90 5.77 -13.56
CA ALA A 205 -26.01 5.58 -14.70
C ALA A 205 -25.25 6.87 -15.08
N ILE A 206 -25.83 8.04 -14.83
CA ILE A 206 -25.19 9.34 -15.03
C ILE A 206 -24.41 9.79 -13.78
N ASP A 207 -24.97 9.62 -12.58
CA ASP A 207 -24.34 10.11 -11.35
C ASP A 207 -23.06 9.35 -11.00
N VAL A 208 -23.03 8.01 -11.15
CA VAL A 208 -21.85 7.21 -10.77
C VAL A 208 -20.59 7.59 -11.55
N PRO A 209 -20.59 7.64 -12.90
CA PRO A 209 -19.41 8.08 -13.67
C PRO A 209 -19.03 9.53 -13.33
N PHE A 210 -20.01 10.42 -13.17
CA PHE A 210 -19.76 11.81 -12.80
C PHE A 210 -19.05 11.93 -11.45
N GLN A 211 -19.48 11.17 -10.44
CA GLN A 211 -18.87 11.20 -9.11
C GLN A 211 -17.47 10.56 -9.11
N GLN A 212 -17.25 9.49 -9.90
CA GLN A 212 -15.91 8.91 -10.08
C GLN A 212 -14.95 9.92 -10.72
N TRP A 213 -15.39 10.58 -11.79
CA TRP A 213 -14.62 11.62 -12.46
C TRP A 213 -14.34 12.81 -11.55
N ASN A 214 -15.35 13.31 -10.82
CA ASN A 214 -15.18 14.45 -9.92
C ASN A 214 -14.23 14.11 -8.76
N HIS A 215 -14.30 12.89 -8.21
CA HIS A 215 -13.35 12.42 -7.20
C HIS A 215 -11.91 12.40 -7.75
N MET A 216 -11.70 11.82 -8.93
CA MET A 216 -10.39 11.81 -9.58
C MET A 216 -9.89 13.23 -9.87
N ARG A 217 -10.79 14.13 -10.31
CA ARG A 217 -10.48 15.54 -10.56
C ARG A 217 -10.01 16.26 -9.30
N GLN A 218 -10.62 15.99 -8.14
CA GLN A 218 -10.20 16.56 -6.85
C GLN A 218 -8.82 16.06 -6.40
N LEU A 219 -8.42 14.86 -6.85
CA LEU A 219 -7.13 14.26 -6.54
C LEU A 219 -6.01 14.62 -7.53
N LYS A 220 -6.32 15.33 -8.62
CA LYS A 220 -5.29 15.80 -9.56
C LYS A 220 -4.19 16.57 -8.86
N MET A 221 -2.99 16.44 -9.41
CA MET A 221 -1.76 16.99 -8.86
C MET A 221 -1.13 17.99 -9.81
N THR A 222 -0.27 18.86 -9.29
CA THR A 222 0.60 19.69 -10.13
C THR A 222 1.82 18.88 -10.58
N LYS A 223 2.47 19.30 -11.67
CA LYS A 223 3.73 18.69 -12.12
C LYS A 223 4.81 18.72 -11.04
N GLN A 224 4.83 19.76 -10.22
CA GLN A 224 5.78 19.89 -9.13
C GLN A 224 5.48 18.90 -8.01
N GLU A 225 4.22 18.77 -7.59
CA GLU A 225 3.81 17.79 -6.56
C GLU A 225 4.17 16.35 -6.97
N VAL A 226 3.94 15.98 -8.24
CA VAL A 226 4.31 14.65 -8.76
C VAL A 226 5.83 14.45 -8.69
N LYS A 227 6.63 15.42 -9.15
CA LYS A 227 8.09 15.34 -9.09
C LYS A 227 8.61 15.19 -7.66
N ASP A 228 8.04 15.94 -6.72
CA ASP A 228 8.47 15.90 -5.33
C ASP A 228 8.07 14.57 -4.67
N GLU A 229 6.90 14.01 -5.03
CA GLU A 229 6.50 12.69 -4.55
C GLU A 229 7.39 11.56 -5.10
N PHE A 230 7.86 11.66 -6.35
CA PHE A 230 8.87 10.76 -6.91
C PHE A 230 10.20 10.87 -6.16
N LYS A 231 10.68 12.09 -5.86
CA LYS A 231 11.90 12.30 -5.08
C LYS A 231 11.80 11.73 -3.66
N ASP A 232 10.65 11.88 -3.02
CA ASP A 232 10.42 11.35 -1.67
C ASP A 232 10.38 9.81 -1.65
N SER A 233 9.89 9.19 -2.74
CA SER A 233 9.75 7.75 -2.84
C SER A 233 11.06 7.05 -3.25
N GLU A 234 11.81 7.62 -4.20
CA GLU A 234 13.09 7.05 -4.68
C GLU A 234 14.32 7.56 -3.94
N GLY A 235 14.16 8.60 -3.13
CA GLY A 235 15.25 9.30 -2.45
C GLY A 235 15.99 10.25 -3.40
N LYS A 236 16.57 11.32 -2.83
CA LYS A 236 17.33 12.29 -3.63
C LYS A 236 18.60 11.61 -4.21
N PRO A 237 18.89 11.79 -5.51
CA PRO A 237 20.11 11.25 -6.13
C PRO A 237 21.38 11.66 -5.39
N GLU A 238 21.42 12.89 -4.90
CA GLU A 238 22.50 13.45 -4.08
C GLU A 238 22.73 12.65 -2.78
N VAL A 239 21.65 12.23 -2.13
CA VAL A 239 21.71 11.44 -0.88
C VAL A 239 22.23 10.04 -1.18
N LYS A 240 21.75 9.41 -2.27
CA LYS A 240 22.25 8.10 -2.72
C LYS A 240 23.74 8.16 -3.07
N GLY A 241 24.17 9.22 -3.74
CA GLY A 241 25.58 9.49 -4.02
C GLY A 241 26.41 9.68 -2.76
N LYS A 242 25.90 10.44 -1.77
CA LYS A 242 26.58 10.68 -0.50
C LYS A 242 26.75 9.42 0.34
N ILE A 243 25.71 8.57 0.38
CA ILE A 243 25.76 7.26 1.04
C ILE A 243 26.88 6.41 0.44
N ARG A 244 26.96 6.35 -0.90
CA ARG A 244 28.02 5.60 -1.60
C ARG A 244 29.41 6.12 -1.26
N GLN A 245 29.59 7.44 -1.22
CA GLN A 245 30.85 8.07 -0.85
C GLN A 245 31.25 7.73 0.60
N LEU A 246 30.32 7.80 1.55
CA LEU A 246 30.56 7.46 2.96
C LEU A 246 30.90 5.98 3.13
N GLN A 247 30.20 5.08 2.43
CA GLN A 247 30.51 3.64 2.42
C GLN A 247 31.95 3.38 1.98
N MET A 248 32.39 4.03 0.90
CA MET A 248 33.78 3.90 0.40
C MET A 248 34.80 4.43 1.42
N GLN A 249 34.54 5.58 2.05
CA GLN A 249 35.42 6.14 3.08
C GLN A 249 35.52 5.24 4.32
N MET A 250 34.41 4.65 4.77
CA MET A 250 34.41 3.72 5.90
C MET A 250 35.20 2.45 5.58
N ALA A 251 35.02 1.89 4.38
CA ALA A 251 35.80 0.73 3.92
C ALA A 251 37.31 1.03 3.89
N MET A 252 37.69 2.21 3.38
CA MET A 252 39.09 2.64 3.35
C MET A 252 39.67 2.84 4.75
N ARG A 253 38.92 3.46 5.68
CA ARG A 253 39.35 3.61 7.09
C ARG A 253 39.57 2.26 7.77
N ARG A 254 38.66 1.30 7.56
CA ARG A 254 38.79 -0.06 8.10
C ARG A 254 40.03 -0.76 7.55
N MET A 255 40.24 -0.69 6.23
CA MET A 255 41.41 -1.25 5.57
C MET A 255 42.71 -0.66 6.14
N MET A 256 42.79 0.67 6.32
CA MET A 256 43.96 1.31 6.91
C MET A 256 44.18 0.92 8.38
N GLY A 257 43.11 0.74 9.15
CA GLY A 257 43.17 0.26 10.54
C GLY A 257 43.63 -1.20 10.69
N ASP A 258 43.61 -1.99 9.61
CA ASP A 258 44.11 -3.37 9.61
C ASP A 258 45.58 -3.47 9.17
N VAL A 259 46.18 -2.41 8.60
CA VAL A 259 47.60 -2.36 8.23
C VAL A 259 48.54 -2.60 9.43
N PRO A 260 48.32 -2.03 10.63
CA PRO A 260 49.16 -2.30 11.81
C PRO A 260 49.18 -3.77 12.25
N LYS A 261 48.20 -4.57 11.83
CA LYS A 261 48.11 -6.00 12.16
C LYS A 261 48.81 -6.89 11.14
N ALA A 262 49.40 -6.31 10.08
CA ALA A 262 50.10 -7.04 9.04
C ALA A 262 51.48 -7.51 9.52
N ASP A 263 51.93 -8.64 9.01
CA ASP A 263 53.25 -9.19 9.32
C ASP A 263 54.33 -8.65 8.37
N VAL A 264 53.93 -8.34 7.13
CA VAL A 264 54.79 -7.78 6.08
C VAL A 264 53.96 -6.94 5.11
N VAL A 265 54.57 -5.86 4.58
CA VAL A 265 54.04 -5.12 3.43
C VAL A 265 54.96 -5.33 2.24
N ILE A 266 54.41 -5.87 1.15
CA ILE A 266 55.12 -6.08 -0.10
C ILE A 266 54.78 -4.93 -1.05
N THR A 267 55.80 -4.38 -1.72
CA THR A 267 55.65 -3.18 -2.53
C THR A 267 56.19 -3.34 -3.93
N ASN A 268 55.47 -2.79 -4.90
CA ASN A 268 56.01 -2.38 -6.19
C ASN A 268 56.30 -0.88 -6.05
N PRO A 269 57.57 -0.45 -5.97
CA PRO A 269 57.96 0.89 -5.53
C PRO A 269 57.19 2.05 -6.17
N THR A 270 56.76 1.91 -7.42
CA THR A 270 56.09 2.98 -8.17
C THR A 270 54.57 2.95 -8.14
N HIS A 271 53.90 1.81 -7.86
CA HIS A 271 52.45 1.69 -8.11
C HIS A 271 51.62 0.91 -7.10
N TYR A 272 52.15 -0.14 -6.45
CA TYR A 272 51.31 -1.04 -5.65
C TYR A 272 51.88 -1.28 -4.26
N SER A 273 51.00 -1.49 -3.28
CA SER A 273 51.40 -1.98 -1.95
C SER A 273 50.32 -2.91 -1.41
N VAL A 274 50.76 -4.06 -0.90
CA VAL A 274 49.90 -5.11 -0.35
C VAL A 274 50.43 -5.51 1.02
N ALA A 275 49.58 -5.44 2.03
CA ALA A 275 49.86 -5.87 3.39
C ALA A 275 49.30 -7.27 3.61
N LEU A 276 50.14 -8.17 4.11
CA LEU A 276 49.81 -9.56 4.37
C LEU A 276 49.88 -9.86 5.86
N LYS A 277 48.93 -10.66 6.33
CA LYS A 277 48.91 -11.20 7.69
C LYS A 277 48.92 -12.73 7.63
N TYR A 278 49.76 -13.35 8.44
CA TYR A 278 49.89 -14.79 8.55
C TYR A 278 49.76 -15.23 10.01
N ASP A 279 48.76 -16.05 10.29
CA ASP A 279 48.51 -16.56 11.64
C ASP A 279 49.20 -17.90 11.84
N ALA A 280 50.42 -17.87 12.41
CA ALA A 280 51.23 -19.06 12.64
C ALA A 280 50.63 -20.03 13.68
N GLY A 281 49.60 -19.63 14.43
CA GLY A 281 48.94 -20.45 15.44
C GLY A 281 47.85 -21.38 14.90
N LYS A 282 47.50 -21.27 13.61
CA LYS A 282 46.45 -22.08 12.97
C LYS A 282 47.06 -23.06 11.95
N PRO A 283 46.94 -24.38 12.17
CA PRO A 283 47.38 -25.38 11.20
C PRO A 283 46.65 -25.19 9.87
N GLY A 284 47.40 -25.04 8.76
CA GLY A 284 46.85 -24.88 7.42
C GLY A 284 46.40 -23.46 7.04
N ALA A 285 46.68 -22.42 7.85
CA ALA A 285 46.29 -21.06 7.51
C ALA A 285 47.13 -20.48 6.36
N ALA A 286 46.49 -20.01 5.30
CA ALA A 286 47.16 -19.25 4.24
C ALA A 286 47.29 -17.75 4.63
N PRO A 287 48.34 -17.04 4.15
CA PRO A 287 48.46 -15.60 4.35
C PRO A 287 47.24 -14.84 3.76
N LYS A 288 46.69 -13.91 4.53
CA LYS A 288 45.54 -13.07 4.15
C LYS A 288 45.97 -11.68 3.75
N VAL A 289 45.33 -11.12 2.73
CA VAL A 289 45.51 -9.72 2.32
C VAL A 289 44.69 -8.83 3.25
N VAL A 290 45.36 -8.08 4.12
CA VAL A 290 44.69 -7.19 5.10
C VAL A 290 44.57 -5.74 4.61
N ALA A 291 45.42 -5.33 3.68
CA ALA A 291 45.29 -4.07 2.95
C ALA A 291 45.90 -4.20 1.56
N LYS A 292 45.30 -3.57 0.55
CA LYS A 292 45.92 -3.42 -0.77
C LYS A 292 45.51 -2.09 -1.40
N GLY A 293 46.42 -1.47 -2.14
CA GLY A 293 46.16 -0.18 -2.76
C GLY A 293 47.09 0.11 -3.93
N THR A 294 46.67 1.04 -4.76
CA THR A 294 47.47 1.67 -5.83
C THR A 294 47.81 3.11 -5.47
N ASP A 295 48.88 3.64 -6.07
CA ASP A 295 49.26 5.06 -6.06
C ASP A 295 49.17 5.71 -4.66
N GLU A 296 48.24 6.65 -4.43
CA GLU A 296 48.08 7.35 -3.15
C GLU A 296 47.76 6.39 -1.98
N ILE A 297 46.89 5.40 -2.23
CA ILE A 297 46.54 4.39 -1.22
C ILE A 297 47.77 3.52 -0.91
N ALA A 298 48.55 3.16 -1.93
CA ALA A 298 49.79 2.42 -1.75
C ALA A 298 50.81 3.22 -0.93
N MET A 299 50.93 4.53 -1.20
CA MET A 299 51.77 5.44 -0.42
C MET A 299 51.33 5.50 1.04
N LYS A 300 50.01 5.61 1.30
CA LYS A 300 49.50 5.66 2.67
C LYS A 300 49.70 4.35 3.44
N ILE A 301 49.54 3.20 2.77
CA ILE A 301 49.86 1.88 3.38
C ILE A 301 51.33 1.83 3.80
N ARG A 302 52.26 2.32 2.96
CA ARG A 302 53.68 2.37 3.30
C ARG A 302 53.98 3.32 4.45
N GLU A 303 53.30 4.47 4.51
CA GLU A 303 53.44 5.44 5.58
C GLU A 303 53.05 4.82 6.94
N ILE A 304 51.86 4.20 7.01
CA ILE A 304 51.39 3.51 8.22
C ILE A 304 52.32 2.33 8.56
N ALA A 305 52.77 1.57 7.57
CA ALA A 305 53.70 0.47 7.80
C ALA A 305 55.03 0.92 8.41
N ARG A 306 55.55 2.10 8.02
CA ARG A 306 56.75 2.68 8.65
C ARG A 306 56.47 3.14 10.08
N GLU A 307 55.34 3.79 10.31
CA GLU A 307 54.93 4.29 11.63
C GLU A 307 54.80 3.14 12.66
N TYR A 308 54.23 2.00 12.26
CA TYR A 308 54.07 0.82 13.10
C TYR A 308 55.22 -0.20 12.98
N GLU A 309 56.35 0.20 12.38
CA GLU A 309 57.55 -0.63 12.19
C GLU A 309 57.30 -2.00 11.49
N ILE A 310 56.28 -2.06 10.64
CA ILE A 310 55.99 -3.24 9.82
C ILE A 310 57.04 -3.35 8.69
N PRO A 311 57.72 -4.49 8.54
CA PRO A 311 58.73 -4.67 7.50
C PRO A 311 58.16 -4.46 6.09
N ILE A 312 58.80 -3.56 5.34
CA ILE A 312 58.46 -3.25 3.95
C ILE A 312 59.46 -3.94 3.03
N MET A 313 58.97 -4.83 2.17
CA MET A 313 59.79 -5.61 1.24
C MET A 313 59.50 -5.19 -0.21
N PRO A 314 60.50 -4.71 -0.96
CA PRO A 314 60.33 -4.46 -2.39
C PRO A 314 60.31 -5.80 -3.14
N SER A 315 59.18 -6.11 -3.76
CA SER A 315 59.07 -7.24 -4.70
C SER A 315 58.01 -6.91 -5.75
N PRO A 316 58.40 -6.25 -6.86
CA PRO A 316 57.45 -5.74 -7.85
C PRO A 316 56.57 -6.82 -8.48
N ALA A 317 57.15 -7.95 -8.89
CA ALA A 317 56.43 -9.04 -9.55
C ALA A 317 55.40 -9.70 -8.60
N LEU A 318 55.81 -9.99 -7.36
CA LEU A 318 54.92 -10.60 -6.38
C LEU A 318 53.80 -9.65 -5.95
N THR A 319 54.10 -8.35 -5.80
CA THR A 319 53.09 -7.36 -5.39
C THR A 319 51.98 -7.22 -6.44
N ARG A 320 52.34 -7.19 -7.74
CA ARG A 320 51.35 -7.15 -8.84
C ARG A 320 50.51 -8.40 -8.87
N ALA A 321 51.15 -9.57 -8.77
CA ALA A 321 50.48 -10.86 -8.73
C ALA A 321 49.40 -10.89 -7.63
N ILE A 322 49.77 -10.57 -6.39
CA ILE A 322 48.83 -10.60 -5.27
C ILE A 322 47.74 -9.53 -5.40
N TYR A 323 48.08 -8.32 -5.87
CA TYR A 323 47.11 -7.23 -6.01
C TYR A 323 45.96 -7.59 -6.97
N HIS A 324 46.28 -8.25 -8.09
CA HIS A 324 45.30 -8.66 -9.10
C HIS A 324 44.64 -10.00 -8.81
N SER A 325 45.32 -10.93 -8.12
CA SER A 325 44.80 -12.28 -7.89
C SER A 325 43.94 -12.42 -6.63
N THR A 326 44.06 -11.51 -5.66
CA THR A 326 43.47 -11.69 -4.32
C THR A 326 42.68 -10.48 -3.87
N GLU A 327 41.44 -10.66 -3.42
CA GLU A 327 40.62 -9.59 -2.85
C GLU A 327 41.02 -9.24 -1.40
N LEU A 328 40.59 -8.06 -0.93
CA LEU A 328 40.81 -7.65 0.45
C LEU A 328 40.12 -8.63 1.42
N GLY A 329 40.80 -9.01 2.50
CA GLY A 329 40.31 -9.95 3.52
C GLY A 329 40.41 -11.43 3.15
N HIS A 330 40.80 -11.75 1.91
CA HIS A 330 40.88 -13.12 1.41
C HIS A 330 42.30 -13.69 1.53
N GLU A 331 42.37 -15.02 1.51
CA GLU A 331 43.61 -15.78 1.46
C GLU A 331 44.22 -15.73 0.07
N ILE A 332 45.55 -15.65 -0.03
CA ILE A 332 46.24 -15.68 -1.32
C ILE A 332 46.01 -17.04 -2.02
N PRO A 333 46.07 -17.11 -3.37
CA PRO A 333 46.02 -18.38 -4.09
C PRO A 333 47.20 -19.30 -3.77
N GLU A 334 46.97 -20.62 -3.83
CA GLU A 334 47.97 -21.65 -3.54
C GLU A 334 49.25 -21.50 -4.37
N GLY A 335 49.12 -21.10 -5.64
CA GLY A 335 50.25 -20.86 -6.53
C GLY A 335 51.23 -19.78 -6.05
N LEU A 336 50.79 -18.86 -5.18
CA LEU A 336 51.64 -17.80 -4.61
C LEU A 336 52.20 -18.16 -3.22
N PHE A 337 51.83 -19.30 -2.64
CA PHE A 337 52.26 -19.70 -1.29
C PHE A 337 53.77 -19.78 -1.15
N ALA A 338 54.45 -20.43 -2.11
CA ALA A 338 55.89 -20.60 -2.06
C ALA A 338 56.63 -19.24 -2.08
N ALA A 339 56.19 -18.32 -2.95
CA ALA A 339 56.77 -16.98 -3.07
C ALA A 339 56.53 -16.14 -1.80
N VAL A 340 55.33 -16.19 -1.23
CA VAL A 340 55.00 -15.46 0.01
C VAL A 340 55.67 -16.07 1.24
N ALA A 341 55.78 -17.40 1.32
CA ALA A 341 56.48 -18.08 2.40
C ALA A 341 57.96 -17.70 2.47
N GLN A 342 58.64 -17.52 1.33
CA GLN A 342 60.02 -17.03 1.30
C GLN A 342 60.14 -15.60 1.84
N VAL A 343 59.19 -14.71 1.49
CA VAL A 343 59.14 -13.34 2.01
C VAL A 343 58.90 -13.33 3.52
N LEU A 344 57.92 -14.11 4.00
CA LEU A 344 57.62 -14.22 5.44
C LEU A 344 58.81 -14.83 6.20
N ALA A 345 59.42 -15.90 5.70
CA ALA A 345 60.59 -16.53 6.31
C ALA A 345 61.76 -15.54 6.44
N TYR A 346 62.03 -14.75 5.40
CA TYR A 346 63.04 -13.69 5.45
C TYR A 346 62.71 -12.64 6.50
N VAL A 347 61.45 -12.19 6.56
CA VAL A 347 60.98 -11.23 7.58
C VAL A 347 61.11 -11.78 9.00
N PHE A 348 60.77 -13.06 9.23
CA PHE A 348 60.94 -13.72 10.53
C PHE A 348 62.41 -13.83 10.93
N GLN A 349 63.31 -14.20 10.00
CA GLN A 349 64.75 -14.23 10.26
C GLN A 349 65.31 -12.83 10.53
N LEU A 350 64.84 -11.81 9.82
CA LEU A 350 65.22 -10.41 10.03
C LEU A 350 64.77 -9.91 11.41
N LYS A 351 63.55 -10.23 11.84
CA LYS A 351 63.05 -9.93 13.20
C LYS A 351 63.88 -10.65 14.27
N LYS A 352 64.23 -11.93 14.08
CA LYS A 352 65.10 -12.68 15.02
C LYS A 352 66.53 -12.13 15.09
N PHE A 353 67.11 -11.74 13.95
CA PHE A 353 68.43 -11.11 13.88
C PHE A 353 68.47 -9.76 14.60
N ARG A 354 67.46 -8.90 14.37
CA ARG A 354 67.32 -7.60 15.07
C ARG A 354 67.18 -7.75 16.60
N ARG A 355 66.65 -8.88 17.08
CA ARG A 355 66.53 -9.21 18.51
C ARG A 355 67.78 -9.89 19.09
N GLY A 356 68.86 -10.04 18.32
CA GLY A 356 70.10 -10.69 18.76
C GLY A 356 70.02 -12.22 18.90
N GLN A 357 68.95 -12.84 18.40
CA GLN A 357 68.63 -14.27 18.62
C GLN A 357 68.88 -15.14 17.37
N GLY A 358 69.71 -14.70 16.42
CA GLY A 358 69.94 -15.45 15.19
C GLY A 358 71.08 -14.94 14.30
N ARG A 359 71.41 -15.70 13.26
CA ARG A 359 72.40 -15.34 12.24
C ARG A 359 71.83 -14.30 11.27
N ARG A 360 72.70 -13.50 10.64
CA ARG A 360 72.32 -12.52 9.61
C ARG A 360 71.60 -13.24 8.45
N PRO A 361 70.36 -12.85 8.09
CA PRO A 361 69.62 -13.53 7.03
C PRO A 361 70.28 -13.33 5.67
N GLN A 362 70.20 -14.35 4.82
CA GLN A 362 70.60 -14.22 3.42
C GLN A 362 69.60 -13.31 2.67
N PRO A 363 70.05 -12.43 1.77
CA PRO A 363 69.15 -11.58 0.98
C PRO A 363 68.11 -12.43 0.25
N LEU A 364 66.86 -11.94 0.21
CA LEU A 364 65.78 -12.57 -0.55
C LEU A 364 66.20 -12.73 -2.03
N ALA A 365 65.95 -13.91 -2.61
CA ALA A 365 66.21 -14.16 -4.02
C ALA A 365 65.42 -13.17 -4.91
N LYS A 366 66.07 -12.66 -5.97
CA LYS A 366 65.42 -11.74 -6.91
C LYS A 366 64.31 -12.42 -7.73
N ASP A 367 64.46 -13.72 -7.99
CA ASP A 367 63.52 -14.53 -8.73
C ASP A 367 62.72 -15.44 -7.78
N LEU A 368 61.58 -14.93 -7.33
CA LEU A 368 60.65 -15.70 -6.50
C LEU A 368 59.88 -16.70 -7.38
N PRO A 369 59.51 -17.89 -6.85
CA PRO A 369 58.74 -18.90 -7.59
C PRO A 369 57.29 -18.44 -7.78
N ILE A 370 57.07 -17.56 -8.76
CA ILE A 370 55.76 -17.03 -9.15
C ILE A 370 55.31 -17.79 -10.42
N PRO A 371 54.19 -18.53 -10.38
CA PRO A 371 53.62 -19.19 -11.55
C PRO A 371 53.35 -18.20 -12.68
N THR A 372 53.50 -18.65 -13.93
CA THR A 372 53.34 -17.81 -15.13
C THR A 372 51.93 -17.22 -15.25
N GLU A 373 50.91 -17.93 -14.77
CA GLU A 373 49.50 -17.50 -14.72
C GLU A 373 49.25 -16.25 -13.87
N TYR A 374 50.10 -15.95 -12.87
CA TYR A 374 49.98 -14.77 -12.00
C TYR A 374 50.97 -13.65 -12.34
N ARG A 375 51.82 -13.83 -13.37
CA ARG A 375 52.72 -12.77 -13.88
C ARG A 375 51.96 -11.87 -14.85
N LYS A 376 51.17 -10.94 -14.30
CA LYS A 376 50.51 -9.86 -15.06
C LYS A 376 51.22 -8.51 -14.87
#